data_AF-E1QHD5-F1
#
_entry.id   AF-E1QHD5-F1
#
_cell.length_a   1.000
_cell.length_b   1.000
_cell.length_c   1.000
_cell.angle_alpha   90.00
_cell.angle_beta   90.00
_cell.angle_gamma   90.00
#
_symmetry.space_group_name_H-M   'P 1'
#
loop_
_entity.id
_entity.type
_entity.pdbx_description
1 polymer ?
#
loop_
_entity_poly.entity_id
_entity_poly.type
_entity_poly.pdbx_seq_one_letter_code
_entity_poly.pdbx_strand_id
1 'polypeptide(L)'
;MSNPASQMDLFGPSVDIVPRLKAAMVHGLAESRLSREQVVERMNRLLAEAGVNVAITKASLDKWVSLSSPGHLIPLRLLPAFCQVVETTAPLAVLAAPLGAVIAGPREQRLMELGRAQLLAKQARKTRQRALLELEEMP
;
A
#
# COMPACT_ATOMS: atom_id res chain seq x y z
N MET A 1 27.47 12.45 -3.80
CA MET A 1 26.89 11.80 -4.99
C MET A 1 25.38 11.76 -4.80
N SER A 2 24.65 12.64 -5.49
CA SER A 2 23.21 12.82 -5.31
C SER A 2 22.46 11.63 -5.88
N ASN A 3 21.62 10.98 -5.06
CA ASN A 3 20.78 9.87 -5.48
C ASN A 3 19.70 10.41 -6.45
N PRO A 4 19.67 9.99 -7.74
CA PRO A 4 18.71 10.50 -8.72
C PRO A 4 17.25 10.19 -8.37
N ALA A 5 17.01 9.23 -7.46
CA ALA A 5 15.66 8.97 -6.93
C ALA A 5 15.10 10.13 -6.09
N SER A 6 15.97 10.96 -5.50
CA SER A 6 15.58 12.08 -4.63
C SER A 6 15.00 13.28 -5.38
N GLN A 7 15.18 13.37 -6.70
CA GLN A 7 14.64 14.49 -7.50
C GLN A 7 13.20 14.24 -7.99
N MET A 8 12.72 12.99 -7.98
CA MET A 8 11.36 12.64 -8.41
C MET A 8 10.30 12.87 -7.31
N ASP A 9 10.69 13.11 -6.06
CA ASP A 9 9.78 13.45 -4.97
C ASP A 9 9.29 14.91 -5.00
N LEU A 10 9.85 15.77 -5.86
CA LEU A 10 9.45 17.18 -6.00
C LEU A 10 8.08 17.37 -6.68
N PHE A 11 7.59 16.39 -7.44
CA PHE A 11 6.37 16.50 -8.25
C PHE A 11 5.20 15.65 -7.74
N GLY A 12 5.30 15.12 -6.52
CA GLY A 12 4.31 14.19 -5.97
C GLY A 12 4.29 12.84 -6.72
N PRO A 13 3.41 11.91 -6.33
CA PRO A 13 3.40 10.57 -6.92
C PRO A 13 2.98 10.61 -8.40
N SER A 14 3.89 10.22 -9.30
CA SER A 14 3.61 10.10 -10.74
C SER A 14 2.46 9.12 -11.03
N VAL A 15 1.61 9.49 -12.01
CA VAL A 15 0.58 8.61 -12.59
C VAL A 15 1.18 7.44 -13.39
N ASP A 16 2.42 7.58 -13.87
CA ASP A 16 3.17 6.45 -14.40
C ASP A 16 3.72 5.60 -13.26
N ILE A 17 2.90 4.63 -12.86
CA ILE A 17 3.17 3.73 -11.75
C ILE A 17 4.04 2.54 -12.15
N VAL A 18 4.24 2.25 -13.44
CA VAL A 18 4.78 0.96 -13.89
C VAL A 18 6.21 0.70 -13.36
N PRO A 19 7.17 1.64 -13.48
CA PRO A 19 8.51 1.44 -12.97
C PRO A 19 8.52 1.21 -11.45
N ARG A 20 7.70 1.98 -10.72
CA ARG A 20 7.59 1.90 -9.26
C ARG A 20 6.93 0.62 -8.80
N LEU A 21 5.90 0.15 -9.52
CA LEU A 21 5.19 -1.09 -9.22
C LEU A 21 6.14 -2.28 -9.37
N LYS A 22 6.85 -2.35 -10.49
CA LYS A 22 7.85 -3.40 -10.73
C LYS A 22 8.96 -3.36 -9.68
N ALA A 23 9.48 -2.18 -9.35
CA ALA A 23 10.48 -2.02 -8.31
C ALA A 23 9.97 -2.50 -6.93
N ALA A 24 8.74 -2.15 -6.55
CA ALA A 24 8.13 -2.59 -5.30
C ALA A 24 7.94 -4.12 -5.27
N MET A 25 7.56 -4.74 -6.39
CA MET A 25 7.48 -6.20 -6.48
C MET A 25 8.86 -6.86 -6.38
N VAL A 26 9.89 -6.32 -7.03
CA VAL A 26 11.27 -6.82 -6.92
C VAL A 26 11.76 -6.74 -5.48
N HIS A 27 11.49 -5.61 -4.80
CA HIS A 27 11.84 -5.43 -3.39
C HIS A 27 11.14 -6.46 -2.49
N GLY A 28 9.82 -6.64 -2.65
CA GLY A 28 9.07 -7.64 -1.88
C GLY A 28 9.57 -9.06 -2.10
N LEU A 29 9.92 -9.42 -3.34
CA LEU A 29 10.56 -10.71 -3.62
C LEU A 29 11.89 -10.88 -2.86
N ALA A 30 12.73 -9.85 -2.86
CA ALA A 30 14.02 -9.87 -2.17
C ALA A 30 13.88 -10.01 -0.64
N GLU A 31 12.86 -9.38 -0.04
CA GLU A 31 12.61 -9.44 1.41
C GLU A 31 11.96 -10.75 1.87
N SER A 32 11.15 -11.39 1.01
CA SER A 32 10.36 -12.58 1.36
C SER A 32 11.19 -13.83 1.73
N ARG A 33 12.49 -13.85 1.41
CA ARG A 33 13.38 -15.03 1.52
C ARG A 33 12.91 -16.26 0.74
N LEU A 34 11.92 -16.12 -0.14
CA LEU A 34 11.38 -17.20 -0.98
C LEU A 34 12.06 -17.20 -2.35
N SER A 35 12.27 -18.39 -2.92
CA SER A 35 12.62 -18.51 -4.34
C SER A 35 11.43 -18.10 -5.22
N ARG A 36 11.68 -17.74 -6.47
CA ARG A 36 10.60 -17.36 -7.40
C ARG A 36 9.64 -18.53 -7.64
N GLU A 37 10.14 -19.74 -7.67
CA GLU A 37 9.35 -20.98 -7.77
C GLU A 37 8.46 -21.16 -6.55
N GLN A 38 9.00 -20.93 -5.34
CA GLN A 38 8.21 -21.00 -4.10
C GLN A 38 7.12 -19.93 -4.06
N VAL A 39 7.39 -18.71 -4.53
CA VAL A 39 6.37 -17.65 -4.63
C VAL A 39 5.25 -18.07 -5.59
N VAL A 40 5.60 -18.56 -6.78
CA VAL A 40 4.62 -19.01 -7.77
C VAL A 40 3.77 -20.16 -7.23
N GLU A 41 4.40 -21.16 -6.61
CA GLU A 41 3.72 -22.30 -5.98
C GLU A 41 2.73 -21.83 -4.90
N ARG A 42 3.17 -20.97 -3.98
CA ARG A 42 2.30 -20.42 -2.92
C ARG A 42 1.17 -19.57 -3.47
N MET A 43 1.42 -18.77 -4.51
CA MET A 43 0.38 -17.98 -5.17
C MET A 43 -0.67 -18.88 -5.82
N ASN A 44 -0.26 -19.89 -6.58
CA ASN A 44 -1.18 -20.83 -7.23
C ASN A 44 -2.04 -21.56 -6.19
N ARG A 45 -1.43 -22.02 -5.09
CA ARG A 45 -2.15 -22.65 -3.98
C ARG A 45 -3.20 -21.72 -3.37
N LEU A 46 -2.79 -20.52 -2.99
CA LEU A 46 -3.68 -19.51 -2.40
C LEU A 46 -4.86 -19.18 -3.34
N LEU A 47 -4.59 -19.05 -4.64
CA LEU A 47 -5.61 -18.75 -5.65
C LEU A 47 -6.57 -19.93 -5.86
N ALA A 48 -6.05 -21.17 -5.88
CA ALA A 48 -6.88 -22.37 -5.97
C ALA A 48 -7.80 -22.53 -4.75
N GLU A 49 -7.30 -22.28 -3.54
CA GLU A 49 -8.10 -22.27 -2.30
C GLU A 49 -9.21 -21.20 -2.35
N ALA A 50 -8.96 -20.08 -3.01
CA ALA A 50 -9.94 -19.02 -3.25
C ALA A 50 -10.87 -19.28 -4.47
N GLY A 51 -10.77 -20.43 -5.14
CA GLY A 51 -11.58 -20.78 -6.32
C GLY A 51 -11.20 -20.01 -7.60
N VAL A 52 -10.02 -19.38 -7.64
CA VAL A 52 -9.53 -18.66 -8.80
C VAL A 52 -8.71 -19.59 -9.69
N ASN A 53 -9.32 -20.00 -10.81
CA ASN A 53 -8.68 -20.87 -11.79
C ASN A 53 -7.67 -20.09 -12.64
N VAL A 54 -6.39 -20.13 -12.25
CA VAL A 54 -5.27 -19.57 -13.01
C VAL A 54 -4.00 -20.37 -12.76
N ALA A 55 -3.19 -20.56 -13.79
CA ALA A 55 -1.86 -21.16 -13.68
C ALA A 55 -0.79 -20.08 -13.84
N ILE A 56 -0.19 -19.65 -12.73
CA ILE A 56 0.96 -18.76 -12.74
C ILE A 56 2.21 -19.59 -12.96
N THR A 57 3.09 -19.13 -13.85
CA THR A 57 4.40 -19.75 -14.09
C THR A 57 5.51 -18.83 -13.60
N LYS A 58 6.70 -19.40 -13.35
CA LYS A 58 7.92 -18.62 -13.09
C LYS A 58 8.19 -17.60 -14.19
N ALA A 59 7.99 -17.99 -15.46
CA ALA A 59 8.19 -17.09 -16.60
C ALA A 59 7.22 -15.91 -16.58
N SER A 60 5.97 -16.11 -16.14
CA SER A 60 5.00 -15.03 -15.92
C SER A 60 5.51 -14.06 -14.86
N LEU A 61 5.93 -14.58 -13.70
CA LEU A 61 6.45 -13.75 -12.60
C LEU A 61 7.71 -12.96 -13.03
N ASP A 62 8.66 -13.62 -13.69
CA ASP A 62 9.90 -13.00 -14.19
C ASP A 62 9.59 -11.81 -15.13
N LYS A 63 8.61 -11.97 -16.03
CA LYS A 63 8.16 -10.88 -16.92
C LYS A 63 7.47 -9.76 -16.16
N TRP A 64 6.64 -10.08 -15.16
CA TRP A 64 5.94 -9.08 -14.36
C TRP A 64 6.90 -8.16 -13.62
N VAL A 65 8.03 -8.68 -13.13
CA VAL A 65 9.00 -7.88 -12.37
C VAL A 65 10.13 -7.29 -13.22
N SER A 66 10.29 -7.73 -14.47
CA SER A 66 11.35 -7.21 -15.34
C SER A 66 11.08 -5.79 -15.84
N LEU A 67 12.04 -4.87 -15.63
CA LEU A 67 12.00 -3.52 -16.18
C LEU A 67 12.19 -3.48 -17.71
N SER A 68 12.84 -4.50 -18.30
CA SER A 68 12.97 -4.61 -19.76
C SER A 68 11.67 -5.05 -20.46
N SER A 69 10.60 -5.28 -19.70
CA SER A 69 9.30 -5.71 -20.20
C SER A 69 8.16 -4.86 -19.61
N PRO A 70 8.08 -3.56 -19.93
CA PRO A 70 7.14 -2.63 -19.31
C PRO A 70 5.66 -3.00 -19.57
N GLY A 71 5.34 -3.57 -20.74
CA GLY A 71 3.99 -3.99 -21.09
C GLY A 71 3.50 -5.27 -20.40
N HIS A 72 4.39 -6.03 -19.76
CA HIS A 72 4.01 -7.23 -19.02
C HIS A 72 3.84 -6.91 -17.54
N LEU A 73 2.59 -6.65 -17.15
CA LEU A 73 2.20 -6.38 -15.78
C LEU A 73 1.48 -7.59 -15.18
N ILE A 74 1.58 -7.72 -13.87
CA ILE A 74 0.72 -8.63 -13.12
C ILE A 74 -0.74 -8.18 -13.31
N PRO A 75 -1.66 -9.08 -13.68
CA PRO A 75 -3.09 -8.77 -13.67
C PRO A 75 -3.53 -8.30 -12.29
N LEU A 76 -4.26 -7.18 -12.22
CA LEU A 76 -4.62 -6.55 -10.94
C LEU A 76 -5.28 -7.53 -9.95
N ARG A 77 -6.13 -8.44 -10.44
CA ARG A 77 -6.78 -9.48 -9.63
C ARG A 77 -5.82 -10.45 -8.92
N LEU A 78 -4.57 -10.56 -9.40
CA LEU A 78 -3.55 -11.45 -8.83
C LEU A 78 -2.58 -10.71 -7.89
N LEU A 79 -2.60 -9.38 -7.89
CA LEU A 79 -1.70 -8.57 -7.07
C LEU A 79 -1.91 -8.78 -5.56
N PRO A 80 -3.14 -8.92 -5.03
CA PRO A 80 -3.34 -9.23 -3.61
C PRO A 80 -2.70 -10.56 -3.20
N ALA A 81 -2.80 -11.60 -4.04
CA ALA A 81 -2.18 -12.90 -3.77
C ALA A 81 -0.65 -12.79 -3.74
N PHE A 82 -0.06 -12.00 -4.64
CA PHE A 82 1.38 -11.70 -4.60
C PHE A 82 1.75 -11.03 -3.29
N CYS A 83 1.08 -9.92 -2.94
CA CYS A 83 1.31 -9.16 -1.72
C CYS A 83 1.20 -10.02 -0.45
N GLN A 84 0.23 -10.93 -0.41
CA GLN A 84 0.05 -11.84 0.71
C GLN A 84 1.18 -12.87 0.82
N VAL A 85 1.62 -13.44 -0.30
CA VAL A 85 2.71 -14.45 -0.32
C VAL A 85 4.06 -13.85 0.02
N VAL A 86 4.34 -12.61 -0.42
CA VAL A 86 5.59 -11.89 -0.09
C VAL A 86 5.48 -11.00 1.15
N GLU A 87 4.34 -11.06 1.85
CA GLU A 87 4.09 -10.35 3.12
C GLU A 87 4.32 -8.83 3.05
N THR A 88 3.97 -8.19 1.93
CA THR A 88 4.10 -6.73 1.77
C THR A 88 2.94 -6.11 0.99
N THR A 89 2.51 -4.93 1.44
CA THR A 89 1.49 -4.10 0.76
C THR A 89 2.10 -3.02 -0.13
N ALA A 90 3.43 -2.94 -0.23
CA ALA A 90 4.12 -1.89 -1.01
C ALA A 90 3.65 -1.79 -2.48
N PRO A 91 3.43 -2.90 -3.22
CA PRO A 91 2.88 -2.81 -4.57
C PRO A 91 1.50 -2.15 -4.64
N LEU A 92 0.62 -2.39 -3.66
CA LEU A 92 -0.69 -1.73 -3.55
C LEU A 92 -0.55 -0.25 -3.21
N ALA A 93 0.42 0.10 -2.35
CA ALA A 93 0.70 1.49 -2.01
C ALA A 93 1.15 2.31 -3.22
N VAL A 94 1.89 1.69 -4.16
CA VAL A 94 2.24 2.34 -5.44
C VAL A 94 1.00 2.68 -6.26
N LEU A 95 -0.02 1.80 -6.29
CA LEU A 95 -1.27 2.07 -7.00
C LEU A 95 -2.09 3.20 -6.35
N ALA A 96 -2.04 3.29 -5.02
CA ALA A 96 -2.78 4.29 -4.24
C ALA A 96 -2.15 5.69 -4.28
N ALA A 97 -0.82 5.76 -4.43
CA ALA A 97 -0.07 7.00 -4.28
C ALA A 97 -0.53 8.16 -5.21
N PRO A 98 -0.83 7.96 -6.51
CA PRO A 98 -1.32 9.03 -7.38
C PRO A 98 -2.64 9.66 -6.94
N LEU A 99 -3.42 8.96 -6.10
CA LEU A 99 -4.69 9.42 -5.56
C LEU A 99 -4.52 10.14 -4.21
N GLY A 100 -3.29 10.27 -3.70
CA GLY A 100 -3.04 10.73 -2.33
C GLY A 100 -3.54 9.75 -1.26
N ALA A 101 -3.85 8.52 -1.65
CA ALA A 101 -4.35 7.49 -0.76
C ALA A 101 -3.19 6.70 -0.12
N VAL A 102 -3.43 6.18 1.08
CA VAL A 102 -2.49 5.34 1.82
C VAL A 102 -3.10 3.97 2.07
N ILE A 103 -2.30 2.92 1.94
CA ILE A 103 -2.69 1.57 2.33
C ILE A 103 -2.39 1.41 3.82
N ALA A 104 -3.44 1.20 4.61
CA ALA A 104 -3.34 1.08 6.06
C ALA A 104 -3.77 -0.31 6.52
N GLY A 105 -2.90 -0.96 7.30
CA GLY A 105 -3.22 -2.20 7.98
C GLY A 105 -4.20 -1.98 9.15
N PRO A 106 -4.65 -3.06 9.80
CA PRO A 106 -5.62 -2.97 10.91
C PRO A 106 -5.13 -2.06 12.06
N ARG A 107 -3.84 -2.10 12.37
CA ARG A 107 -3.25 -1.25 13.42
C ARG A 107 -3.35 0.23 13.06
N GLU A 108 -2.94 0.61 11.85
CA GLU A 108 -2.97 1.99 11.36
C GLU A 108 -4.41 2.51 11.29
N GLN A 109 -5.38 1.65 10.91
CA GLN A 109 -6.81 1.98 10.97
C GLN A 109 -7.27 2.33 12.40
N ARG A 110 -6.90 1.52 13.40
CA ARG A 110 -7.21 1.83 14.81
C ARG A 110 -6.56 3.13 15.28
N LEU A 111 -5.33 3.40 14.87
CA LEU A 111 -4.66 4.66 15.18
C LEU A 111 -5.36 5.87 14.54
N MET A 112 -5.86 5.74 13.30
CA MET A 112 -6.65 6.77 12.65
C MET A 112 -7.98 7.02 13.35
N GLU A 113 -8.69 5.97 13.78
CA GLU A 113 -9.91 6.06 14.57
C GLU A 113 -9.66 6.79 15.90
N LEU A 114 -8.61 6.40 16.62
CA LEU A 114 -8.21 7.03 17.87
C LEU A 114 -7.88 8.52 17.65
N GLY A 115 -7.12 8.85 16.61
CA GLY A 115 -6.77 10.23 16.28
C GLY A 115 -8.00 11.08 16.00
N ARG A 116 -8.99 10.55 15.26
CA ARG A 116 -10.28 11.24 15.02
C ARG A 116 -11.02 11.49 16.33
N ALA A 117 -11.09 10.49 17.22
CA ALA A 117 -11.72 10.63 18.53
C ALA A 117 -11.03 11.69 19.40
N GLN A 118 -9.70 11.74 19.40
CA GLN A 118 -8.93 12.74 20.13
C GLN A 118 -9.15 14.17 19.60
N LEU A 119 -9.21 14.34 18.27
CA LEU A 119 -9.51 15.64 17.66
C LEU A 119 -10.91 16.14 18.04
N LEU A 120 -11.91 15.26 18.00
CA LEU A 120 -13.27 15.57 18.43
C LEU A 120 -13.32 15.93 19.92
N ALA A 121 -12.66 15.15 20.78
CA ALA A 121 -12.61 15.44 22.22
C ALA A 121 -11.94 16.79 22.52
N LYS A 122 -10.85 17.12 21.81
CA LYS A 122 -10.17 18.42 21.92
C LYS A 122 -11.10 19.56 21.52
N GLN A 123 -11.89 19.38 20.46
CA GLN A 123 -12.83 20.38 19.99
C GLN A 123 -14.00 20.56 20.96
N ALA A 124 -14.58 19.46 21.45
CA ALA A 124 -15.62 19.49 22.49
C ALA A 124 -15.14 20.18 23.77
N ARG A 125 -13.89 19.92 24.20
CA ARG A 125 -13.29 20.61 25.37
C ARG A 125 -13.21 22.12 25.15
N LYS A 126 -12.79 22.57 23.96
CA LYS A 126 -12.74 24.00 23.62
C LYS A 126 -14.13 24.63 23.63
N THR A 127 -15.12 23.97 23.03
CA THR A 127 -16.51 24.45 23.04
C THR A 127 -17.06 24.54 24.46
N ARG A 128 -16.85 23.51 25.29
CA ARG A 128 -17.25 23.51 26.70
C ARG A 128 -16.64 24.67 27.48
N GLN A 129 -15.34 24.92 27.28
CA GLN A 129 -14.66 26.01 27.97
C GLN A 129 -15.22 27.39 27.58
N ARG A 130 -15.53 27.60 26.30
CA ARG A 130 -16.18 28.84 25.84
C ARG A 130 -17.56 29.04 26.46
N ALA A 131 -18.39 28.00 26.44
CA ALA A 131 -19.72 28.06 27.04
C ALA A 131 -19.69 28.34 28.56
N LEU A 132 -18.69 27.82 29.28
CA LEU A 132 -18.51 28.11 30.71
C LEU A 132 -18.15 29.58 30.95
N LEU A 133 -17.23 30.15 30.16
CA LEU A 133 -16.87 31.57 30.26
C LEU A 133 -18.06 32.47 29.96
N GLU A 134 -18.85 32.14 28.93
CA GLU A 134 -20.08 32.88 28.60
C GLU A 134 -21.08 32.89 29.76
N LEU A 135 -21.25 31.76 30.48
CA LEU A 135 -22.12 31.69 31.66
C LEU A 135 -21.58 32.50 32.85
N GLU A 136 -20.26 32.57 33.04
CA GLU A 136 -19.64 33.39 34.11
C GLU A 136 -19.79 34.89 33.86
N GLU A 137 -19.93 35.31 32.60
CA GLU A 137 -20.13 36.70 32.19
C GLU A 137 -21.61 37.13 32.20
N MET A 138 -22.54 36.21 32.43
CA MET A 138 -23.97 36.52 32.56
C MET A 138 -24.27 37.09 33.97
N PRO A 139 -24.89 38.29 34.06
CA PRO A 139 -25.22 38.93 35.34
C PRO A 139 -26.35 38.25 36.12
#